data_AF-A0A1H7MJC9-F1
#
_entry.id   AF-A0A1H7MJC9-F1
#
_cell.length_a   1.000
_cell.length_b   1.000
_cell.length_c   1.000
_cell.angle_alpha   90.00
_cell.angle_beta   90.00
_cell.angle_gamma   90.00
#
_symmetry.space_group_name_H-M   'P 1'
#
loop_
_entity.id
_entity.type
_entity.pdbx_description
1 polymer ?
#
loop_
_entity_poly.entity_id
_entity_poly.type
_entity_poly.pdbx_seq_one_letter_code
_entity_poly.pdbx_strand_id
1 'polypeptide(L)'
;MVLDCADLERAAAFWTAVLGYRCEAYRGGPYLALVPHGGQGMELLLQRTDDRKAGKNRVHLDLRTEDLDAEVSRVQAVGGVVLTPEPVVEGGWRWHVLADPDGNELCVLQPPQE
;
A
#
# COMPACT_ATOMS: atom_id res chain seq x y z
N MET A 1 10.23 0.36 -5.01
CA MET A 1 10.16 1.06 -3.70
C MET A 1 10.43 0.05 -2.60
N VAL A 2 10.94 0.47 -1.43
CA VAL A 2 11.13 -0.42 -0.27
C VAL A 2 10.19 0.03 0.85
N LEU A 3 9.51 -0.91 1.50
CA LEU A 3 8.72 -0.68 2.71
C LEU A 3 9.21 -1.57 3.84
N ASP A 4 9.35 -0.96 5.00
CA ASP A 4 9.71 -1.64 6.23
C ASP A 4 8.48 -2.35 6.82
N CYS A 5 8.70 -3.54 7.36
CA CYS A 5 7.67 -4.32 8.04
C CYS A 5 8.29 -5.16 9.17
N ALA A 6 7.49 -5.52 10.16
CA ALA A 6 7.91 -6.46 11.21
C ALA A 6 7.75 -7.93 10.78
N ASP A 7 6.87 -8.20 9.80
CA ASP A 7 6.51 -9.54 9.35
C ASP A 7 6.33 -9.58 7.83
N LEU A 8 7.21 -10.33 7.14
CA LEU A 8 7.20 -10.44 5.68
C LEU A 8 5.96 -11.14 5.15
N GLU A 9 5.42 -12.14 5.85
CA GLU A 9 4.28 -12.91 5.39
C GLU A 9 3.00 -12.08 5.47
N ARG A 10 2.79 -11.39 6.60
CA ARG A 10 1.66 -10.46 6.79
C ARG A 10 1.72 -9.31 5.78
N ALA A 11 2.89 -8.68 5.63
CA ALA A 11 3.06 -7.58 4.70
C ALA A 11 2.87 -8.04 3.25
N ALA A 12 3.40 -9.21 2.87
CA ALA A 12 3.20 -9.76 1.53
C ALA A 12 1.73 -10.07 1.25
N ALA A 13 1.01 -10.67 2.19
CA ALA A 13 -0.42 -10.95 2.04
C ALA A 13 -1.23 -9.66 1.81
N PHE A 14 -0.97 -8.61 2.59
CA PHE A 14 -1.61 -7.31 2.42
C PHE A 14 -1.28 -6.69 1.05
N TRP A 15 0.01 -6.50 0.75
CA TRP A 15 0.44 -5.74 -0.43
C TRP A 15 0.17 -6.47 -1.75
N THR A 16 0.22 -7.81 -1.78
CA THR A 16 -0.19 -8.57 -2.97
C THR A 16 -1.69 -8.44 -3.24
N ALA A 17 -2.52 -8.45 -2.18
CA ALA A 17 -3.96 -8.25 -2.32
C ALA A 17 -4.31 -6.82 -2.76
N VAL A 18 -3.63 -5.81 -2.22
CA VAL A 18 -3.85 -4.40 -2.60
C VAL A 18 -3.41 -4.14 -4.04
N LEU A 19 -2.22 -4.57 -4.44
CA LEU A 19 -1.64 -4.21 -5.74
C LEU A 19 -2.02 -5.20 -6.86
N GLY A 20 -2.60 -6.35 -6.54
CA GLY A 20 -2.75 -7.45 -7.49
C GLY A 20 -1.40 -7.96 -7.97
N TYR A 21 -0.41 -8.00 -7.08
CA TYR A 21 0.95 -8.45 -7.36
C TYR A 21 1.14 -9.90 -6.94
N ARG A 22 2.25 -10.51 -7.39
CA ARG A 22 2.73 -11.80 -6.87
C ARG A 22 4.00 -11.64 -6.08
N CYS A 23 4.18 -12.55 -5.13
CA CYS A 23 5.44 -12.71 -4.42
C CYS A 23 6.48 -13.43 -5.29
N GLU A 24 7.73 -12.99 -5.25
CA GLU A 24 8.84 -13.81 -5.73
C GLU A 24 9.19 -14.93 -4.75
N ALA A 25 9.96 -15.91 -5.21
CA ALA A 25 10.44 -16.98 -4.34
C ALA A 25 11.31 -16.39 -3.24
N TYR A 26 10.90 -16.57 -1.98
CA TYR A 26 11.69 -16.15 -0.82
C TYR A 26 13.00 -16.94 -0.77
N ARG A 27 14.13 -16.21 -0.78
CA ARG A 27 15.48 -16.79 -0.83
C ARG A 27 16.18 -16.81 0.54
N GLY A 28 15.44 -16.53 1.62
CA GLY A 28 16.03 -16.28 2.93
C GLY A 28 16.50 -14.83 3.09
N GLY A 29 16.63 -14.38 4.35
CA GLY A 29 17.07 -13.03 4.68
C GLY A 29 15.90 -12.08 5.00
N PRO A 30 16.18 -10.76 5.13
CA PRO A 30 15.16 -9.82 5.57
C PRO A 30 14.31 -9.27 4.42
N TYR A 31 14.53 -9.67 3.16
CA TYR A 31 13.86 -9.05 2.01
C TYR A 31 12.91 -10.00 1.29
N LEU A 32 11.80 -9.47 0.79
CA LEU A 32 10.84 -10.17 -0.05
C LEU A 32 10.31 -9.25 -1.16
N ALA A 33 10.51 -9.64 -2.42
CA ALA A 33 10.09 -8.85 -3.57
C ALA A 33 8.67 -9.21 -4.02
N LEU A 34 7.85 -8.18 -4.28
CA LEU A 34 6.53 -8.28 -4.88
C LEU A 34 6.56 -7.63 -6.26
N VAL A 35 6.12 -8.37 -7.26
CA VAL A 35 6.19 -7.98 -8.67
C VAL A 35 4.84 -8.06 -9.36
N PRO A 36 4.57 -7.20 -10.35
CA PRO A 36 3.37 -7.29 -11.17
C PRO A 36 3.28 -8.65 -11.88
N HIS A 37 2.08 -9.22 -12.01
CA HIS A 37 1.88 -10.47 -12.75
C HIS A 37 2.36 -10.38 -14.20
N GLY A 38 2.11 -9.26 -14.88
CA GLY A 38 2.50 -9.03 -16.28
C GLY A 38 3.92 -8.50 -16.47
N GLY A 39 4.70 -8.33 -15.39
CA GLY A 39 6.05 -7.73 -15.43
C GLY A 39 6.09 -6.23 -15.77
N GLN A 40 4.95 -5.60 -16.03
CA GLN A 40 4.82 -4.16 -16.24
C GLN A 40 4.44 -3.47 -14.93
N GLY A 41 5.26 -2.53 -14.47
CA GLY A 41 5.06 -1.81 -13.23
C GLY A 41 6.34 -1.75 -12.39
N MET A 42 6.24 -1.15 -11.21
CA MET A 42 7.35 -1.05 -10.27
C MET A 42 7.31 -2.21 -9.28
N GLU A 43 8.46 -2.82 -9.00
CA GLU A 43 8.63 -3.75 -7.88
C GLU A 43 8.45 -3.03 -6.53
N LEU A 44 7.75 -3.71 -5.62
CA LEU A 44 7.70 -3.36 -4.20
C LEU A 44 8.53 -4.37 -3.40
N LEU A 45 9.57 -3.88 -2.73
CA LEU A 45 10.40 -4.71 -1.86
C LEU A 45 9.94 -4.51 -0.41
N LEU A 46 9.66 -5.61 0.27
CA LEU A 46 9.40 -5.62 1.71
C LEU A 46 10.70 -5.92 2.44
N GLN A 47 11.02 -5.12 3.45
CA GLN A 47 12.19 -5.29 4.30
C GLN A 47 11.74 -5.57 5.73
N ARG A 48 12.13 -6.71 6.28
CA ARG A 48 11.94 -7.03 7.69
C ARG A 48 12.93 -6.25 8.53
N THR A 49 12.42 -5.49 9.49
CA THR A 49 13.21 -4.75 10.48
C THR A 49 12.59 -4.90 11.87
N ASP A 50 13.43 -4.77 12.90
CA ASP A 50 13.01 -4.70 14.30
C ASP A 50 12.66 -3.25 14.73
N ASP A 51 12.90 -2.27 13.84
CA ASP A 51 12.63 -0.87 14.09
C ASP A 51 11.13 -0.59 14.11
N ARG A 52 10.72 0.27 15.06
CA ARG A 52 9.37 0.82 15.05
C ARG A 52 9.33 2.03 14.14
N LYS A 53 8.27 2.16 13.32
CA LYS A 53 8.04 3.31 12.45
C LYS A 53 8.16 4.63 13.25
N ALA A 54 9.08 5.49 12.81
CA ALA A 54 9.36 6.77 13.43
C ALA A 54 8.74 7.92 12.62
N GLY A 55 7.52 8.31 12.99
CA GLY A 55 6.80 9.40 12.32
C GLY A 55 6.24 9.00 10.95
N LYS A 56 6.00 9.99 10.09
CA LYS A 56 5.39 9.82 8.77
C LYS A 56 6.41 9.33 7.73
N ASN A 57 5.99 8.45 6.82
CA ASN A 57 6.79 8.13 5.64
C ASN A 57 7.16 9.41 4.86
N ARG A 58 8.42 9.48 4.41
CA ARG A 58 8.94 10.61 3.62
C ARG A 58 8.58 10.54 2.14
N VAL A 59 8.04 9.40 1.72
CA VAL A 59 7.53 9.12 0.37
C VAL A 59 6.06 8.80 0.51
N HIS A 60 5.26 9.23 -0.47
CA HIS A 60 3.86 8.86 -0.59
C HIS A 60 3.70 7.79 -1.67
N LEU A 61 3.00 6.71 -1.35
CA LEU A 61 2.52 5.75 -2.35
C LEU A 61 1.07 6.10 -2.68
N ASP A 62 0.84 6.47 -3.92
CA ASP A 62 -0.47 6.89 -4.41
C ASP A 62 -1.03 5.85 -5.38
N LEU A 63 -2.16 5.24 -5.02
CA LEU A 63 -2.89 4.27 -5.83
C LEU A 63 -4.13 4.93 -6.42
N ARG A 64 -4.29 4.89 -7.73
CA ARG A 64 -5.43 5.50 -8.41
C ARG A 64 -6.54 4.48 -8.64
N THR A 65 -7.77 4.93 -8.48
CA THR A 65 -9.00 4.17 -8.70
C THR A 65 -10.04 5.05 -9.39
N GLU A 66 -11.00 4.43 -10.05
CA GLU A 66 -12.19 5.11 -10.60
C GLU A 66 -13.29 5.29 -9.54
N ASP A 67 -13.29 4.43 -8.51
CA ASP A 67 -14.24 4.44 -7.40
C ASP A 67 -13.48 4.42 -6.07
N LEU A 68 -13.47 5.57 -5.40
CA LEU A 68 -12.77 5.75 -4.13
C LEU A 68 -13.36 4.87 -3.02
N ASP A 69 -14.68 4.87 -2.88
CA ASP A 69 -15.35 4.27 -1.72
C ASP A 69 -15.25 2.73 -1.78
N ALA A 70 -15.40 2.17 -2.99
CA ALA A 70 -15.23 0.74 -3.22
C ALA A 70 -13.78 0.30 -2.97
N GLU A 71 -12.80 1.05 -3.47
CA GLU A 71 -11.38 0.69 -3.33
C GLU A 71 -10.91 0.82 -1.88
N VAL A 72 -11.31 1.88 -1.17
CA VAL A 72 -11.04 2.02 0.27
C VAL A 72 -11.64 0.84 1.04
N SER A 73 -12.89 0.48 0.76
CA SER A 73 -13.54 -0.68 1.39
C SER A 73 -12.78 -1.98 1.12
N ARG A 74 -12.26 -2.17 -0.10
CA ARG A 74 -11.46 -3.34 -0.49
C ARG A 74 -10.13 -3.39 0.27
N VAL A 75 -9.43 -2.27 0.39
CA VAL A 75 -8.16 -2.18 1.13
C VAL A 75 -8.39 -2.40 2.63
N GLN A 76 -9.48 -1.89 3.19
CA GLN A 76 -9.86 -2.16 4.59
C GLN A 76 -10.15 -3.64 4.84
N ALA A 77 -10.84 -4.31 3.91
CA ALA A 77 -11.18 -5.73 4.04
C ALA A 77 -9.96 -6.65 4.14
N VAL A 78 -8.78 -6.20 3.67
CA VAL A 78 -7.51 -6.94 3.75
C VAL A 78 -6.59 -6.44 4.87
N GLY A 79 -7.07 -5.56 5.75
CA GLY A 79 -6.35 -5.10 6.95
C GLY A 79 -5.83 -3.67 6.90
N GLY A 80 -6.18 -2.90 5.86
CA GLY A 80 -5.83 -1.48 5.78
C GLY A 80 -6.64 -0.65 6.77
N VAL A 81 -6.02 0.39 7.32
CA VAL A 81 -6.67 1.31 8.28
C VAL A 81 -6.80 2.69 7.64
N VAL A 82 -8.03 3.20 7.53
CA VAL A 82 -8.26 4.57 7.06
C VAL A 82 -7.82 5.55 8.14
N LEU A 83 -6.94 6.50 7.79
CA LEU A 83 -6.37 7.50 8.68
C LEU A 83 -7.09 8.86 8.57
N THR A 84 -7.76 9.13 7.46
CA THR A 84 -8.56 10.34 7.28
C THR A 84 -10.03 10.06 7.56
N PRO A 85 -10.70 10.85 8.42
CA PRO A 85 -12.09 10.58 8.80
C PRO A 85 -13.08 10.74 7.65
N GLU A 86 -12.76 11.63 6.70
CA GLU A 86 -13.51 11.94 5.49
C GLU A 86 -12.51 11.99 4.31
N PRO A 87 -12.95 11.82 3.05
CA PRO A 87 -12.11 12.02 1.90
C PRO A 87 -11.57 13.46 1.87
N VAL A 88 -10.28 13.61 1.61
CA VAL A 88 -9.71 14.92 1.27
C VAL A 88 -10.09 15.25 -0.16
N VAL A 89 -10.48 16.49 -0.42
CA VAL A 89 -10.92 16.96 -1.75
C VAL A 89 -10.13 18.21 -2.14
N GLU A 90 -9.38 18.13 -3.24
CA GLU A 90 -8.57 19.24 -3.74
C GLU A 90 -8.40 19.16 -5.25
N GLY A 91 -8.62 20.27 -5.96
CA GLY A 91 -8.40 20.32 -7.42
C GLY A 91 -9.22 19.28 -8.22
N GLY A 92 -10.39 18.88 -7.71
CA GLY A 92 -11.24 17.84 -8.29
C GLY A 92 -10.83 16.40 -7.95
N TRP A 93 -9.68 16.21 -7.30
CA TRP A 93 -9.27 14.91 -6.76
C TRP A 93 -9.98 14.64 -5.45
N ARG A 94 -10.26 13.36 -5.18
CA ARG A 94 -10.73 12.87 -3.88
C ARG A 94 -9.82 11.75 -3.41
N TRP A 95 -9.40 11.74 -2.16
CA TRP A 95 -8.59 10.64 -1.64
C TRP A 95 -8.74 10.39 -0.14
N HIS A 96 -8.47 9.15 0.27
CA HIS A 96 -8.18 8.82 1.67
C HIS A 96 -6.69 8.52 1.83
N VAL A 97 -6.15 8.84 3.01
CA VAL A 97 -4.89 8.26 3.46
C VAL A 97 -5.21 7.02 4.29
N LEU A 98 -4.55 5.92 3.98
CA LEU A 98 -4.66 4.65 4.69
C LEU A 98 -3.28 4.26 5.24
N ALA A 99 -3.27 3.32 6.18
CA ALA A 99 -2.08 2.63 6.65
C ALA A 99 -2.17 1.14 6.36
N ASP A 100 -1.05 0.52 6.02
CA ASP A 100 -0.90 -0.93 6.05
C ASP A 100 -0.81 -1.45 7.51
N PRO A 101 -0.78 -2.79 7.72
CA PRO A 101 -0.69 -3.37 9.07
C PRO A 101 0.55 -2.97 9.88
N ASP A 102 1.59 -2.46 9.23
CA ASP A 102 2.84 -1.99 9.85
C ASP A 102 2.86 -0.46 10.01
N GLY A 103 1.78 0.22 9.60
CA GLY A 103 1.57 1.65 9.73
C GLY A 103 2.18 2.48 8.61
N ASN A 104 2.64 1.86 7.51
CA ASN A 104 3.11 2.57 6.32
C ASN A 104 1.93 3.25 5.62
N GLU A 105 2.06 4.55 5.35
CA GLU A 105 0.99 5.29 4.69
C GLU A 105 0.94 5.05 3.17
N LEU A 106 -0.28 4.91 2.66
CA LEU A 106 -0.61 4.97 1.24
C LEU A 106 -1.87 5.84 1.02
N CYS A 107 -2.01 6.41 -0.17
CA CYS A 107 -3.23 7.10 -0.56
C CYS A 107 -3.99 6.27 -1.60
N VAL A 108 -5.32 6.21 -1.47
CA VAL A 108 -6.21 5.78 -2.55
C VAL A 108 -6.87 7.01 -3.11
N LEU A 109 -6.66 7.28 -4.39
CA LEU A 109 -7.04 8.51 -5.07
C LEU A 109 -8.04 8.23 -6.19
N GLN A 110 -9.07 9.07 -6.29
CA GLN A 110 -9.94 9.16 -7.45
C GLN A 110 -9.67 10.47 -8.20
N PRO A 111 -9.38 10.43 -9.51
CA PRO A 111 -9.15 11.63 -10.32
C PRO A 111 -10.45 12.41 -10.55
N PRO A 112 -10.35 13.69 -10.94
CA PRO A 112 -11.49 14.44 -11.46
C PRO A 112 -12.16 13.68 -12.61
N GLN A 113 -13.49 13.71 -12.65
CA GLN A 113 -14.24 13.24 -13.81
C GLN A 113 -14.07 14.27 -14.94
N GLU A 114 -13.71 13.79 -16.14
CA GLU A 114 -13.60 14.62 -17.35
C GLU A 114 -14.95 15.23 -17.78
#